data_AF-A0A832ZL12-F1
#
_entry.id   AF-A0A832ZL12-F1
#
_cell.length_a   1.000
_cell.length_b   1.000
_cell.length_c   1.000
_cell.angle_alpha   90.00
_cell.angle_beta   90.00
_cell.angle_gamma   90.00
#
_symmetry.space_group_name_H-M   'P 1'
#
loop_
_entity.id
_entity.type
_entity.pdbx_description
1 polymer ?
#
loop_
_entity_poly.entity_id
_entity_poly.type
_entity_poly.pdbx_seq_one_letter_code
_entity_poly.pdbx_strand_id
1 'polypeptide(L)'
;MLRVIVRSKRDADAVKAVIRKFYQGWGLNVETLKGARSIDKAMEILEKYKHSSEFIIVILGREDREIASTLESQTPLNFIIHTIPFAKVRNMRIEQLFHELELAKSKIRLTVTWDSIRKVFILQRGGIPLEDLKFNPAFDVFFGLGEKTKAYLSTIIGGRIGLNPLLVREFGGLHKVYCGPRKTGILRIPDEGIEPWGEKFTNEVYDVELSKLIESNSHVLKLYESVSLKFLKRFRDWADTVIIPWSGGKDSTAALLLALKVFGSKKVTAIYANTGLEFPWTLEYVEKVTKLLNVKVYTVYVGLNEELRRGRSLPTHSNRWCTGLKINAIEKAVNELAQGNTLVVIGDRDAESERRGRRPLAKFIASDRLIVAPIKLWSAAHVQLYLTLNNIPLNPLYTIGFYRIGCYICPALRSWEVYLMMRDSELVNSLISQPFYRDFINLRKSKNKELTF
;
A
#
# COMPACT_ATOMS: atom_id res chain seq x y z
N MET A 1 -2.93 6.55 -15.21
CA MET A 1 -2.71 6.82 -13.77
C MET A 1 -1.46 7.66 -13.55
N LEU A 2 -0.40 7.48 -14.34
CA LEU A 2 0.85 8.21 -14.18
C LEU A 2 1.28 8.83 -15.52
N ARG A 3 1.67 10.10 -15.50
CA ARG A 3 2.29 10.84 -16.60
C ARG A 3 3.64 11.38 -16.16
N VAL A 4 4.60 11.42 -17.07
CA VAL A 4 5.89 12.08 -16.85
C VAL A 4 5.99 13.31 -17.75
N ILE A 5 6.34 14.45 -17.18
CA ILE A 5 6.61 15.70 -17.90
C ILE A 5 8.06 16.07 -17.65
N VAL A 6 8.78 16.35 -18.73
CA VAL A 6 10.18 16.78 -18.69
C VAL A 6 10.34 18.18 -19.26
N ARG A 7 11.53 18.76 -19.10
CA ARG A 7 11.86 20.07 -19.67
C ARG A 7 11.80 20.12 -21.21
N SER A 8 12.53 19.24 -21.89
CA SER A 8 12.75 19.31 -23.35
C SER A 8 12.54 17.99 -24.09
N LYS A 9 12.53 18.01 -25.44
CA LYS A 9 12.44 16.80 -26.27
C LYS A 9 13.59 15.82 -26.00
N ARG A 10 14.82 16.30 -25.85
CA ARG A 10 15.99 15.44 -25.56
C ARG A 10 15.89 14.77 -24.19
N ASP A 11 15.31 15.47 -23.20
CA ASP A 11 15.03 14.88 -21.90
C ASP A 11 13.93 13.80 -21.99
N ALA A 12 12.95 14.02 -22.88
CA ALA A 12 11.87 13.07 -23.10
C ALA A 12 12.39 11.79 -23.74
N ASP A 13 13.34 11.90 -24.67
CA ASP A 13 13.98 10.76 -25.31
C ASP A 13 14.74 9.91 -24.28
N ALA A 14 15.43 10.54 -23.30
CA ALA A 14 16.08 9.86 -22.19
C ALA A 14 15.07 9.12 -21.29
N VAL A 15 13.97 9.78 -20.89
CA VAL A 15 12.90 9.15 -20.09
C VAL A 15 12.22 8.01 -20.87
N LYS A 16 11.96 8.18 -22.17
CA LYS A 16 11.40 7.12 -23.02
C LYS A 16 12.32 5.90 -23.11
N ALA A 17 13.65 6.10 -23.12
CA ALA A 17 14.61 5.01 -23.05
C ALA A 17 14.46 4.22 -21.73
N VAL A 18 14.36 4.92 -20.59
CA VAL A 18 14.09 4.30 -19.29
C VAL A 18 12.78 3.50 -19.32
N ILE A 19 11.71 4.06 -19.88
CA ILE A 19 10.40 3.40 -19.95
C ILE A 19 10.47 2.11 -20.76
N ARG A 20 11.14 2.13 -21.92
CA ARG A 20 11.33 0.92 -22.75
C ARG A 20 12.10 -0.18 -22.01
N LYS A 21 13.08 0.19 -21.17
CA LYS A 21 13.93 -0.77 -20.44
C LYS A 21 13.26 -1.30 -19.16
N PHE A 22 12.61 -0.44 -18.37
CA PHE A 22 12.21 -0.78 -17.00
C PHE A 22 10.70 -0.74 -16.74
N TYR A 23 9.90 -0.08 -17.59
CA TYR A 23 8.45 0.08 -17.41
C TYR A 23 7.64 -0.56 -18.55
N GLN A 24 8.10 -1.70 -19.06
CA GLN A 24 7.38 -2.44 -20.08
C GLN A 24 5.95 -2.77 -19.60
N GLY A 25 4.95 -2.45 -20.43
CA GLY A 25 3.54 -2.67 -20.12
C GLY A 25 2.89 -1.65 -19.18
N TRP A 26 3.61 -0.63 -18.68
CA TRP A 26 3.01 0.37 -17.80
C TRP A 26 2.16 1.42 -18.52
N GLY A 27 2.36 1.61 -19.83
CA GLY A 27 1.61 2.61 -20.61
C GLY A 27 1.84 4.05 -20.12
N LEU A 28 3.08 4.38 -19.75
CA LEU A 28 3.45 5.72 -19.28
C LEU A 28 3.54 6.71 -20.44
N ASN A 29 2.87 7.85 -20.29
CA ASN A 29 2.93 8.96 -21.25
C ASN A 29 4.07 9.92 -20.87
N VAL A 30 4.88 10.34 -21.85
CA VAL A 30 5.95 11.33 -21.67
C VAL A 30 5.65 12.58 -22.49
N GLU A 31 5.54 13.71 -21.80
CA GLU A 31 5.26 15.02 -22.37
C GLU A 31 6.39 16.00 -22.04
N THR A 32 6.37 17.18 -22.66
CA THR A 32 7.39 18.21 -22.40
C THR A 32 6.78 19.55 -22.01
N LEU A 33 7.55 20.33 -21.27
CA LEU A 33 7.33 21.78 -21.07
C LEU A 33 7.75 22.59 -22.31
N LYS A 34 7.93 21.96 -23.47
CA LYS A 34 8.36 22.59 -24.74
C LYS A 34 9.61 23.49 -24.60
N GLY A 35 10.49 23.20 -23.64
CA GLY A 35 11.66 24.03 -23.35
C GLY A 35 11.35 25.44 -22.85
N ALA A 36 10.13 25.68 -22.33
CA ALA A 36 9.75 26.90 -21.60
C ALA A 36 10.91 27.34 -20.70
N ARG A 37 11.33 28.62 -20.67
CA ARG A 37 12.43 29.06 -19.79
C ARG A 37 11.99 29.88 -18.59
N SER A 38 10.75 30.34 -18.59
CA SER A 38 10.11 31.06 -17.49
C SER A 38 9.07 30.18 -16.79
N ILE A 39 8.73 30.56 -15.57
CA ILE A 39 7.67 29.92 -14.79
C ILE A 39 6.31 30.06 -15.50
N ASP A 40 5.99 31.23 -16.05
CA ASP A 40 4.68 31.49 -16.68
C ASP A 40 4.42 30.55 -17.85
N LYS A 41 5.41 30.37 -18.72
CA LYS A 41 5.33 29.44 -19.86
C LYS A 41 5.22 27.98 -19.40
N ALA A 42 5.89 27.63 -18.29
CA ALA A 42 5.77 26.29 -17.73
C ALA A 42 4.35 26.06 -17.19
N MET A 43 3.81 27.01 -16.41
CA MET A 43 2.46 26.95 -15.84
C MET A 43 1.38 26.90 -16.92
N GLU A 44 1.48 27.72 -17.97
CA GLU A 44 0.57 27.70 -19.12
C GLU A 44 0.48 26.28 -19.73
N ILE A 45 1.62 25.61 -19.88
CA ILE A 45 1.68 24.24 -20.42
C ILE A 45 1.13 23.21 -19.43
N LEU A 46 1.26 23.44 -18.13
CA LEU A 46 0.76 22.53 -17.10
C LEU A 46 -0.74 22.71 -16.83
N GLU A 47 -1.32 23.87 -17.14
CA GLU A 47 -2.72 24.18 -16.88
C GLU A 47 -3.68 23.18 -17.53
N LYS A 48 -3.35 22.69 -18.74
CA LYS A 48 -4.13 21.62 -19.42
C LYS A 48 -4.25 20.31 -18.63
N TYR A 49 -3.38 20.09 -17.63
CA TYR A 49 -3.37 18.88 -16.81
C TYR A 49 -3.88 19.11 -15.38
N LYS A 50 -4.21 20.34 -15.01
CA LYS A 50 -4.63 20.72 -13.65
C LYS A 50 -5.81 19.89 -13.13
N HIS A 51 -6.79 19.62 -13.99
CA HIS A 51 -7.99 18.85 -13.67
C HIS A 51 -7.91 17.38 -14.10
N SER A 52 -6.73 16.91 -14.50
CA SER A 52 -6.58 15.52 -14.94
C SER A 52 -6.60 14.56 -13.75
N SER A 53 -7.42 13.50 -13.82
CA SER A 53 -7.38 12.40 -12.83
C SER A 53 -6.23 11.45 -13.11
N GLU A 54 -5.01 11.97 -13.07
CA GLU A 54 -3.75 11.23 -13.11
C GLU A 54 -2.70 11.92 -12.23
N PHE A 55 -1.76 11.14 -11.72
CA PHE A 55 -0.55 11.67 -11.09
C PHE A 55 0.44 12.09 -12.18
N ILE A 56 1.08 13.24 -11.97
CA ILE A 56 1.96 13.86 -12.95
C ILE A 56 3.31 14.08 -12.28
N ILE A 57 4.32 13.33 -12.69
CA ILE A 57 5.70 13.56 -12.27
C ILE A 57 6.32 14.57 -13.22
N VAL A 58 6.69 15.74 -12.71
CA VAL A 58 7.48 16.74 -13.45
C VAL A 58 8.93 16.57 -13.02
N ILE A 59 9.77 16.04 -13.92
CA ILE A 59 11.18 15.80 -13.66
C ILE A 59 12.04 16.88 -14.34
N LEU A 60 12.83 17.57 -13.53
CA LEU A 60 13.60 18.76 -13.94
C LEU A 60 15.06 18.61 -13.55
N GLY A 61 15.94 19.19 -14.36
CA GLY A 61 17.37 19.24 -14.04
C GLY A 61 17.67 20.22 -12.92
N ARG A 62 18.86 20.12 -12.33
CA ARG A 62 19.36 21.05 -11.31
C ARG A 62 19.38 22.50 -11.78
N GLU A 63 19.58 22.74 -13.09
CA GLU A 63 19.52 24.09 -13.69
C GLU A 63 18.12 24.72 -13.53
N ASP A 64 17.06 23.92 -13.40
CA ASP A 64 15.67 24.37 -13.31
C ASP A 64 15.16 24.40 -11.84
N ARG A 65 16.05 24.38 -10.83
CA ARG A 65 15.67 24.24 -9.41
C ARG A 65 14.74 25.35 -8.91
N GLU A 66 14.95 26.59 -9.34
CA GLU A 66 14.11 27.73 -8.97
C GLU A 66 12.69 27.56 -9.53
N ILE A 67 12.57 27.24 -10.82
CA ILE A 67 11.30 26.94 -11.47
C ILE A 67 10.61 25.77 -10.76
N ALA A 68 11.35 24.71 -10.42
CA ALA A 68 10.81 23.55 -9.72
C ALA A 68 10.21 23.92 -8.35
N SER A 69 10.91 24.76 -7.56
CA SER A 69 10.43 25.24 -6.27
C SER A 69 9.10 25.99 -6.40
N THR A 70 9.00 26.90 -7.38
CA THR A 70 7.77 27.66 -7.64
C THR A 70 6.64 26.77 -8.17
N LEU A 71 6.96 25.79 -9.04
CA LEU A 71 5.96 24.82 -9.50
C LEU A 71 5.41 23.98 -8.34
N GLU A 72 6.25 23.60 -7.37
CA GLU A 72 5.81 22.77 -6.25
C GLU A 72 4.79 23.49 -5.36
N SER A 73 4.91 24.82 -5.20
CA SER A 73 3.95 25.62 -4.43
C SER A 73 2.67 25.98 -5.20
N GLN A 74 2.72 26.07 -6.53
CA GLN A 74 1.59 26.54 -7.34
C GLN A 74 0.80 25.43 -8.03
N THR A 75 1.40 24.25 -8.24
CA THR A 75 0.71 23.15 -8.91
C THR A 75 -0.21 22.38 -7.95
N PRO A 76 -1.31 21.78 -8.45
CA PRO A 76 -2.18 20.95 -7.63
C PRO A 76 -1.50 19.69 -7.07
N LEU A 77 -2.15 19.05 -6.09
CA LEU A 77 -1.62 17.91 -5.33
C LEU A 77 -1.29 16.67 -6.17
N ASN A 78 -1.89 16.53 -7.35
CA ASN A 78 -1.57 15.42 -8.26
C ASN A 78 -0.27 15.61 -9.03
N PHE A 79 0.38 16.78 -8.91
CA PHE A 79 1.70 17.05 -9.48
C PHE A 79 2.80 16.74 -8.46
N ILE A 80 3.82 16.00 -8.91
CA ILE A 80 4.99 15.65 -8.12
C ILE A 80 6.17 16.30 -8.82
N ILE A 81 6.70 17.35 -8.21
CA ILE A 81 7.87 18.04 -8.74
C ILE A 81 9.13 17.34 -8.19
N HIS A 82 10.04 17.01 -9.10
CA HIS A 82 11.25 16.28 -8.75
C HIS A 82 12.46 16.81 -9.52
N THR A 83 13.37 17.42 -8.77
CA THR A 83 14.63 17.95 -9.29
C THR A 83 15.73 16.90 -9.11
N ILE A 84 16.36 16.50 -10.21
CA ILE A 84 17.46 15.53 -10.19
C ILE A 84 18.81 16.20 -9.86
N PRO A 85 19.84 15.44 -9.41
CA PRO A 85 21.13 16.03 -9.05
C PRO A 85 22.00 16.47 -10.25
N PHE A 86 21.60 16.15 -11.49
CA PHE A 86 22.31 16.55 -12.70
C PHE A 86 21.76 17.81 -13.31
N ALA A 87 22.61 18.56 -14.01
CA ALA A 87 22.23 19.81 -14.69
C ALA A 87 20.97 19.66 -15.57
N LYS A 88 20.88 18.56 -16.34
CA LYS A 88 19.75 18.23 -17.22
C LYS A 88 19.40 16.75 -17.13
N VAL A 89 18.14 16.41 -17.36
CA VAL A 89 17.63 15.03 -17.30
C VAL A 89 18.37 14.10 -18.26
N ARG A 90 18.60 14.56 -19.50
CA ARG A 90 19.36 13.82 -20.51
C ARG A 90 20.83 13.52 -20.16
N ASN A 91 21.40 14.16 -19.13
CA ASN A 91 22.80 13.94 -18.74
C ASN A 91 22.97 12.69 -17.85
N MET A 92 21.88 12.09 -17.39
CA MET A 92 21.92 10.91 -16.53
C MET A 92 22.06 9.62 -17.33
N ARG A 93 22.75 8.63 -16.75
CA ARG A 93 22.67 7.25 -17.25
C ARG A 93 21.27 6.70 -17.03
N ILE A 94 20.88 5.73 -17.87
CA ILE A 94 19.53 5.17 -17.88
C ILE A 94 19.15 4.55 -16.52
N GLU A 95 20.06 3.88 -15.82
CA GLU A 95 19.83 3.31 -14.48
C GLU A 95 19.66 4.39 -13.41
N GLN A 96 20.43 5.48 -13.49
CA GLN A 96 20.33 6.59 -12.54
C GLN A 96 19.01 7.32 -12.73
N LEU A 97 18.61 7.58 -13.98
CA LEU A 97 17.34 8.22 -14.27
C LEU A 97 16.16 7.33 -13.88
N PHE A 98 16.28 6.00 -14.03
CA PHE A 98 15.31 5.05 -13.49
C PHE A 98 15.17 5.18 -11.97
N HIS A 99 16.28 5.27 -11.25
CA HIS A 99 16.26 5.46 -9.80
C HIS A 99 15.56 6.75 -9.38
N GLU A 100 15.85 7.88 -10.03
CA GLU A 100 15.19 9.16 -9.76
C GLU A 100 13.69 9.12 -10.08
N LEU A 101 13.29 8.41 -11.16
CA LEU A 101 11.86 8.21 -11.46
C LEU A 101 11.15 7.37 -10.40
N GLU A 102 11.79 6.32 -9.89
CA GLU A 102 11.24 5.53 -8.78
C GLU A 102 11.15 6.34 -7.48
N LEU A 103 12.16 7.18 -7.18
CA LEU A 103 12.13 8.13 -6.07
C LEU A 103 10.97 9.12 -6.20
N ALA A 104 10.82 9.75 -7.37
CA ALA A 104 9.71 10.64 -7.66
C ALA A 104 8.35 9.94 -7.52
N LYS A 105 8.20 8.73 -8.07
CA LYS A 105 7.00 7.91 -7.91
C LYS A 105 6.72 7.59 -6.45
N SER A 106 7.74 7.36 -5.63
CA SER A 106 7.57 7.09 -4.20
C SER A 106 7.00 8.28 -3.42
N LYS A 107 7.27 9.53 -3.85
CA LYS A 107 6.69 10.73 -3.24
C LYS A 107 5.17 10.73 -3.25
N ILE A 108 4.54 10.12 -4.27
CA ILE A 108 3.08 10.01 -4.37
C ILE A 108 2.55 9.45 -3.04
N ARG A 109 3.02 8.27 -2.65
CA ARG A 109 2.51 7.54 -1.49
C ARG A 109 3.12 7.95 -0.14
N LEU A 110 4.31 8.56 -0.15
CA LEU A 110 5.10 8.83 1.06
C LEU A 110 5.01 10.27 1.56
N THR A 111 4.42 11.19 0.78
CA THR A 111 4.30 12.60 1.21
C THR A 111 3.32 12.68 2.39
N VAL A 112 3.86 13.01 3.56
CA VAL A 112 3.09 13.26 4.78
C VAL A 112 3.64 14.51 5.46
N THR A 113 2.75 15.39 5.89
CA THR A 113 3.06 16.58 6.68
C THR A 113 2.20 16.61 7.95
N TRP A 114 2.53 17.54 8.85
CA TRP A 114 1.83 17.75 10.11
C TRP A 114 1.08 19.09 10.10
N ASP A 115 -0.18 19.06 10.52
CA ASP A 115 -0.97 20.25 10.81
C ASP A 115 -0.93 20.51 12.33
N SER A 116 -0.24 21.57 12.74
CA SER A 116 -0.06 21.92 14.16
C SER A 116 -1.34 22.46 14.82
N ILE A 117 -2.25 23.03 14.05
CA ILE A 117 -3.51 23.60 14.56
C ILE A 117 -4.48 22.46 14.82
N ARG A 118 -4.69 21.59 13.84
CA ARG A 118 -5.61 20.45 13.93
C ARG A 118 -5.00 19.24 14.66
N LYS A 119 -3.67 19.22 14.82
CA LYS A 119 -2.88 18.13 15.43
C LYS A 119 -3.10 16.79 14.73
N VAL A 120 -3.01 16.79 13.41
CA VAL A 120 -3.20 15.60 12.57
C VAL A 120 -2.14 15.51 11.48
N PHE A 121 -1.91 14.30 10.99
CA PHE A 121 -1.11 14.07 9.80
C PHE A 121 -1.92 14.34 8.54
N ILE A 122 -1.33 15.02 7.56
CA ILE A 122 -1.91 15.26 6.24
C ILE A 122 -1.08 14.50 5.20
N LEU A 123 -1.71 13.63 4.41
CA LEU A 123 -1.09 12.83 3.36
C LEU A 123 -0.83 13.65 2.08
N GLN A 124 -0.40 14.90 2.24
CA GLN A 124 -0.15 15.84 1.16
C GLN A 124 0.92 16.86 1.59
N ARG A 125 1.47 17.61 0.64
CA ARG A 125 2.43 18.70 0.91
C ARG A 125 1.73 19.95 1.49
N GLY A 126 2.52 20.89 2.02
CA GLY A 126 2.04 22.20 2.48
C GLY A 126 1.86 22.35 4.00
N GLY A 127 1.96 21.26 4.76
CA GLY A 127 2.09 21.32 6.23
C GLY A 127 3.55 21.28 6.69
N ILE A 128 3.74 21.11 8.01
CA ILE A 128 5.07 20.98 8.63
C ILE A 128 5.69 19.64 8.22
N PRO A 129 6.91 19.61 7.64
CA PRO A 129 7.58 18.35 7.30
C PRO A 129 7.89 17.49 8.53
N LEU A 130 7.84 16.17 8.38
CA LEU A 130 8.22 15.25 9.45
C LEU A 130 9.76 15.09 9.53
N GLU A 131 10.30 15.11 10.74
CA GLU A 131 11.73 14.93 11.03
C GLU A 131 12.25 13.61 10.44
N ASP A 132 13.34 13.68 9.67
CA ASP A 132 13.99 12.53 9.02
C ASP A 132 13.09 11.68 8.10
N LEU A 133 11.98 12.21 7.59
CA LEU A 133 11.17 11.49 6.59
C LEU A 133 11.92 11.43 5.26
N LYS A 134 12.23 10.22 4.81
CA LYS A 134 12.94 9.96 3.54
C LYS A 134 11.99 9.38 2.52
N PHE A 135 12.18 9.78 1.26
CA PHE A 135 11.51 9.15 0.13
C PHE A 135 12.34 7.98 -0.39
N ASN A 136 11.74 6.79 -0.40
CA ASN A 136 12.37 5.60 -0.95
C ASN A 136 11.31 4.65 -1.53
N PRO A 137 11.54 4.04 -2.71
CA PRO A 137 10.56 3.14 -3.32
C PRO A 137 10.17 1.94 -2.44
N ALA A 138 11.07 1.47 -1.56
CA ALA A 138 10.81 0.34 -0.69
C ALA A 138 10.00 0.69 0.58
N PHE A 139 9.81 1.98 0.86
CA PHE A 139 9.15 2.44 2.09
C PHE A 139 7.63 2.48 1.90
N ASP A 140 6.92 2.38 3.03
CA ASP A 140 5.47 2.54 3.12
C ASP A 140 5.11 3.29 4.40
N VAL A 141 3.95 3.95 4.40
CA VAL A 141 3.42 4.64 5.57
C VAL A 141 2.05 4.10 5.93
N PHE A 142 1.76 3.96 7.22
CA PHE A 142 0.48 3.49 7.75
C PHE A 142 0.22 4.05 9.15
N PHE A 143 -1.04 4.01 9.58
CA PHE A 143 -1.42 4.42 10.93
C PHE A 143 -1.56 3.20 11.85
N GLY A 144 -1.04 3.34 13.07
CA GLY A 144 -1.28 2.40 14.17
C GLY A 144 -2.62 2.68 14.85
N LEU A 145 -3.72 2.19 14.28
CA LEU A 145 -5.05 2.63 14.71
C LEU A 145 -5.51 1.99 16.02
N GLY A 146 -6.13 2.80 16.89
CA GLY A 146 -6.81 2.35 18.10
C GLY A 146 -5.97 2.30 19.38
N GLU A 147 -6.67 2.19 20.52
CA GLU A 147 -6.07 2.20 21.85
C GLU A 147 -5.17 0.99 22.11
N LYS A 148 -5.55 -0.20 21.62
CA LYS A 148 -4.73 -1.41 21.74
C LYS A 148 -3.37 -1.23 21.05
N THR A 149 -3.37 -0.72 19.82
CA THR A 149 -2.11 -0.41 19.11
C THR A 149 -1.24 0.59 19.87
N LYS A 150 -1.83 1.67 20.38
CA LYS A 150 -1.15 2.67 21.23
C LYS A 150 -0.52 2.02 22.46
N ALA A 151 -1.26 1.16 23.15
CA ALA A 151 -0.78 0.48 24.36
C ALA A 151 0.42 -0.42 24.05
N TYR A 152 0.32 -1.31 23.05
CA TYR A 152 1.42 -2.20 22.68
C TYR A 152 2.67 -1.46 22.20
N LEU A 153 2.49 -0.39 21.41
CA LEU A 153 3.61 0.46 21.00
C LEU A 153 4.26 1.14 22.20
N SER A 154 3.46 1.63 23.16
CA SER A 154 4.00 2.28 24.37
C SER A 154 4.83 1.32 25.21
N THR A 155 4.39 0.06 25.33
CA THR A 155 5.13 -0.99 26.03
C THR A 155 6.46 -1.31 25.34
N ILE A 156 6.46 -1.53 24.03
CA ILE A 156 7.66 -1.96 23.31
C ILE A 156 8.68 -0.83 23.10
N ILE A 157 8.20 0.40 22.91
CA ILE A 157 9.08 1.56 22.69
C ILE A 157 9.63 2.12 24.01
N GLY A 158 8.99 1.80 25.14
CA GLY A 158 9.44 2.25 26.46
C GLY A 158 9.03 3.69 26.77
N GLY A 159 7.74 4.02 26.63
CA GLY A 159 7.20 5.33 27.00
C GLY A 159 5.85 5.63 26.34
N ARG A 160 5.22 6.75 26.68
CA ARG A 160 3.91 7.13 26.11
C ARG A 160 4.00 7.29 24.59
N ILE A 161 3.13 6.60 23.87
CA ILE A 161 2.82 6.82 22.44
C ILE A 161 1.44 7.45 22.32
N GLY A 162 1.24 8.30 21.33
CA GLY A 162 -0.02 8.98 21.06
C GLY A 162 -1.02 8.05 20.38
N LEU A 163 -2.31 8.37 20.46
CA LEU A 163 -3.36 7.65 19.74
C LEU A 163 -3.19 7.83 18.23
N ASN A 164 -3.37 6.73 17.49
CA ASN A 164 -3.27 6.70 16.02
C ASN A 164 -1.94 7.28 15.46
N PRO A 165 -0.76 6.82 15.94
CA PRO A 165 0.51 7.34 15.45
C PRO A 165 0.72 6.94 13.98
N LEU A 166 1.53 7.72 13.28
CA LEU A 166 2.01 7.38 11.95
C LEU A 166 3.27 6.52 12.07
N LEU A 167 3.30 5.40 11.35
CA LEU A 167 4.46 4.54 11.21
C LEU A 167 5.00 4.62 9.79
N VAL A 168 6.32 4.76 9.67
CA VAL A 168 7.04 4.73 8.39
C VAL A 168 7.90 3.47 8.37
N ARG A 169 7.52 2.49 7.55
CA ARG A 169 8.29 1.25 7.37
C ARG A 169 9.48 1.52 6.46
N GLU A 170 10.67 1.25 6.95
CA GLU A 170 11.93 1.33 6.23
C GLU A 170 12.54 -0.07 6.00
N PHE A 171 13.83 -0.12 5.66
CA PHE A 171 14.56 -1.38 5.44
C PHE A 171 14.75 -2.18 6.73
N GLY A 172 14.95 -3.49 6.59
CA GLY A 172 15.37 -4.37 7.69
C GLY A 172 14.41 -4.42 8.88
N GLY A 173 13.13 -4.10 8.67
CA GLY A 173 12.11 -4.12 9.70
C GLY A 173 12.07 -2.90 10.62
N LEU A 174 12.85 -1.87 10.33
CA LEU A 174 12.77 -0.61 11.04
C LEU A 174 11.46 0.11 10.71
N HIS A 175 10.76 0.58 11.74
CA HIS A 175 9.61 1.45 11.63
C HIS A 175 9.88 2.70 12.46
N LYS A 176 9.90 3.87 11.83
CA LYS A 176 9.89 5.13 12.56
C LYS A 176 8.47 5.40 13.04
N VAL A 177 8.32 5.83 14.28
CA VAL A 177 7.03 6.12 14.90
C VAL A 177 6.92 7.62 15.15
N TYR A 178 5.84 8.22 14.68
CA TYR A 178 5.56 9.65 14.80
C TYR A 178 4.22 9.83 15.51
N CYS A 179 4.25 10.63 16.57
CA CYS A 179 3.07 11.14 17.27
C CYS A 179 2.99 12.67 17.13
N GLY A 180 3.53 13.22 16.04
CA GLY A 180 3.71 14.65 15.80
C GLY A 180 4.73 14.88 14.66
N PRO A 181 5.24 16.10 14.48
CA PRO A 181 6.23 16.40 13.43
C PRO A 181 7.61 15.80 13.74
N ARG A 182 7.92 15.59 15.02
CA ARG A 182 9.18 14.98 15.48
C ARG A 182 9.08 13.46 15.54
N LYS A 183 10.19 12.79 15.28
CA LYS A 183 10.32 11.34 15.34
C LYS A 183 10.22 10.89 16.80
N THR A 184 9.09 10.33 17.18
CA THR A 184 8.78 9.94 18.55
C THR A 184 9.64 8.78 19.04
N GLY A 185 9.92 7.83 18.17
CA GLY A 185 10.74 6.66 18.48
C GLY A 185 10.88 5.74 17.29
N ILE A 186 11.42 4.56 17.52
CA ILE A 186 11.50 3.48 16.54
C ILE A 186 10.93 2.19 17.09
N LEU A 187 10.44 1.36 16.17
CA LEU A 187 10.04 -0.02 16.39
C LEU A 187 10.79 -0.89 15.39
N ARG A 188 11.61 -1.81 15.87
CA ARG A 188 12.27 -2.83 15.05
C ARG A 188 11.47 -4.12 15.10
N ILE A 189 11.08 -4.59 13.93
CA ILE A 189 10.31 -5.82 13.75
C ILE A 189 11.17 -6.82 12.98
N PRO A 190 11.87 -7.76 13.65
CA PRO A 190 12.49 -8.91 12.99
C PRO A 190 11.53 -9.73 12.11
N ASP A 191 12.03 -10.29 11.01
CA ASP A 191 11.24 -11.20 10.14
C ASP A 191 10.93 -12.52 10.85
N GLU A 192 11.86 -12.99 11.69
CA GLU A 192 11.75 -14.22 12.47
C GLU A 192 11.64 -13.94 13.97
N GLY A 193 11.37 -14.97 14.78
CA GLY A 193 11.21 -14.82 16.22
C GLY A 193 9.83 -14.31 16.66
N ILE A 194 9.77 -13.89 17.93
CA ILE A 194 8.54 -13.52 18.65
C ILE A 194 8.60 -12.14 19.31
N GLU A 195 9.77 -11.51 19.36
CA GLU A 195 9.97 -10.26 20.09
C GLU A 195 10.35 -9.12 19.13
N PRO A 196 9.52 -8.07 19.04
CA PRO A 196 9.94 -6.77 18.55
C PRO A 196 10.63 -5.98 19.68
N TRP A 197 11.38 -4.95 19.33
CA TRP A 197 11.94 -4.01 20.29
C TRP A 197 11.80 -2.59 19.78
N GLY A 198 11.87 -1.60 20.67
CA GLY A 198 11.77 -0.20 20.29
C GLY A 198 12.61 0.70 21.18
N GLU A 199 12.70 1.96 20.78
CA GLU A 199 13.44 3.00 21.50
C GLU A 199 12.70 4.32 21.38
N LYS A 200 12.57 5.02 22.51
CA LYS A 200 11.90 6.30 22.64
C LYS A 200 12.89 7.45 22.45
N PHE A 201 12.53 8.47 21.67
CA PHE A 201 13.40 9.63 21.40
C PHE A 201 12.87 10.94 21.96
N THR A 202 11.55 11.12 22.06
CA THR A 202 10.96 12.35 22.60
C THR A 202 9.68 12.09 23.38
N ASN A 203 9.44 12.90 24.40
CA ASN A 203 8.22 12.92 25.20
C ASN A 203 7.11 13.80 24.59
N GLU A 204 7.43 14.58 23.56
CA GLU A 204 6.44 15.34 22.79
C GLU A 204 5.56 14.39 21.96
N VAL A 205 4.31 14.26 22.39
CA VAL A 205 3.36 13.26 21.87
C VAL A 205 1.99 13.89 21.77
N TYR A 206 1.37 13.75 20.59
CA TYR A 206 0.01 14.16 20.32
C TYR A 206 -0.88 12.93 20.07
N ASP A 207 -2.07 12.94 20.65
CA ASP A 207 -3.13 11.99 20.30
C ASP A 207 -3.83 12.49 19.03
N VAL A 208 -3.85 11.67 17.97
CA VAL A 208 -4.47 12.01 16.68
C VAL A 208 -5.90 11.45 16.64
N GLU A 209 -6.88 12.34 16.63
CA GLU A 209 -8.29 11.94 16.54
C GLU A 209 -8.63 11.43 15.13
N LEU A 210 -9.21 10.23 15.03
CA LEU A 210 -9.46 9.59 13.75
C LEU A 210 -10.45 10.37 12.87
N SER A 211 -11.50 10.97 13.47
CA SER A 211 -12.49 11.80 12.77
C SER A 211 -11.81 12.99 12.05
N LYS A 212 -11.01 13.77 12.79
CA LYS A 212 -10.24 14.92 12.28
C LYS A 212 -9.20 14.50 11.24
N LEU A 213 -8.56 13.35 11.46
CA LEU A 213 -7.60 12.78 10.51
C LEU A 213 -8.28 12.48 9.17
N ILE A 214 -9.46 11.85 9.20
CA ILE A 214 -10.24 11.55 7.99
C ILE A 214 -10.72 12.83 7.31
N GLU A 215 -11.31 13.76 8.06
CA GLU A 215 -11.82 15.03 7.55
C GLU A 215 -10.71 15.82 6.83
N SER A 216 -9.56 15.98 7.49
CA SER A 216 -8.43 16.77 6.97
C SER A 216 -7.75 16.11 5.76
N ASN A 217 -7.94 14.81 5.55
CA ASN A 217 -7.42 14.08 4.40
C ASN A 217 -8.48 13.80 3.32
N SER A 218 -9.73 14.21 3.51
CA SER A 218 -10.84 13.86 2.59
C SER A 218 -10.58 14.31 1.15
N HIS A 219 -9.99 15.49 0.94
CA HIS A 219 -9.68 16.03 -0.38
C HIS A 219 -8.62 15.18 -1.11
N VAL A 220 -7.51 14.83 -0.44
CA VAL A 220 -6.47 13.98 -1.05
C VAL A 220 -6.98 12.56 -1.31
N LEU A 221 -7.80 12.00 -0.42
CA LEU A 221 -8.40 10.68 -0.62
C LEU A 221 -9.34 10.66 -1.84
N LYS A 222 -10.15 11.71 -2.04
CA LYS A 222 -10.99 11.88 -3.24
C LYS A 222 -10.16 12.00 -4.52
N LEU A 223 -9.00 12.67 -4.48
CA LEU A 223 -8.08 12.70 -5.61
C LEU A 223 -7.61 11.27 -5.97
N TYR A 224 -7.10 10.52 -4.99
CA TYR A 224 -6.62 9.14 -5.19
C TYR A 224 -7.72 8.21 -5.72
N GLU A 225 -8.93 8.33 -5.17
CA GLU A 225 -10.11 7.65 -5.68
C GLU A 225 -10.37 8.02 -7.14
N SER A 226 -10.43 9.31 -7.48
CA SER A 226 -10.73 9.77 -8.83
C SER A 226 -9.75 9.21 -9.88
N VAL A 227 -8.46 9.15 -9.56
CA VAL A 227 -7.42 8.57 -10.42
C VAL A 227 -7.69 7.08 -10.65
N SER A 228 -8.06 6.36 -9.59
CA SER A 228 -8.31 4.91 -9.61
C SER A 228 -9.61 4.58 -10.35
N LEU A 229 -10.68 5.35 -10.12
CA LEU A 229 -11.95 5.21 -10.83
C LEU A 229 -11.79 5.52 -12.32
N LYS A 230 -11.08 6.60 -12.68
CA LYS A 230 -10.79 6.91 -14.10
C LYS A 230 -10.02 5.79 -14.77
N PHE A 231 -9.07 5.18 -14.07
CA PHE A 231 -8.32 4.03 -14.59
C PHE A 231 -9.21 2.81 -14.85
N LEU A 232 -10.04 2.42 -13.87
CA LEU A 232 -10.95 1.28 -14.02
C LEU A 232 -12.03 1.50 -15.08
N LYS A 233 -12.54 2.73 -15.21
CA LYS A 233 -13.57 3.09 -16.22
C LYS A 233 -13.13 2.80 -17.66
N ARG A 234 -11.82 2.76 -17.95
CA ARG A 234 -11.29 2.37 -19.27
C ARG A 234 -11.67 0.96 -19.71
N PHE A 235 -12.06 0.11 -18.77
CA PHE A 235 -12.38 -1.29 -19.01
C PHE A 235 -13.88 -1.59 -18.80
N ARG A 236 -14.71 -0.56 -18.57
CA ARG A 236 -16.15 -0.70 -18.26
C ARG A 236 -16.90 -1.46 -19.37
N ASP A 237 -16.66 -1.06 -20.60
CA ASP A 237 -17.36 -1.58 -21.78
C ASP A 237 -16.66 -2.83 -22.34
N TRP A 238 -15.36 -2.99 -22.06
CA TRP A 238 -14.59 -4.16 -22.48
C TRP A 238 -14.86 -5.39 -21.62
N ALA A 239 -14.91 -5.23 -20.29
CA ALA A 239 -15.06 -6.35 -19.38
C ALA A 239 -16.50 -6.84 -19.42
N ASP A 240 -16.74 -8.13 -19.63
CA ASP A 240 -18.05 -8.78 -19.46
C ASP A 240 -18.22 -9.25 -18.01
N THR A 241 -17.14 -9.78 -17.43
CA THR A 241 -17.07 -10.27 -16.04
C THR A 241 -15.99 -9.51 -15.27
N VAL A 242 -16.27 -9.13 -14.02
CA VAL A 242 -15.30 -8.46 -13.13
C VAL A 242 -15.08 -9.29 -11.86
N ILE A 243 -13.84 -9.74 -11.66
CA ILE A 243 -13.46 -10.64 -10.57
C ILE A 243 -12.46 -9.98 -9.64
N ILE A 244 -12.68 -10.08 -8.33
CA ILE A 244 -11.78 -9.52 -7.31
C ILE A 244 -11.30 -10.65 -6.41
N PRO A 245 -10.02 -11.06 -6.50
CA PRO A 245 -9.41 -11.90 -5.46
C PRO A 245 -9.36 -11.12 -4.14
N TRP A 246 -10.25 -11.47 -3.22
CA TRP A 246 -10.47 -10.74 -1.98
C TRP A 246 -10.01 -11.58 -0.79
N SER A 247 -9.11 -11.04 0.04
CA SER A 247 -8.52 -11.78 1.16
C SER A 247 -9.03 -11.33 2.52
N GLY A 248 -9.94 -10.36 2.59
CA GLY A 248 -10.34 -9.72 3.85
C GLY A 248 -9.28 -8.76 4.43
N GLY A 249 -8.22 -8.45 3.68
CA GLY A 249 -7.23 -7.43 4.04
C GLY A 249 -7.57 -6.07 3.44
N LYS A 250 -7.07 -4.98 4.06
CA LYS A 250 -7.37 -3.59 3.69
C LYS A 250 -7.20 -3.30 2.18
N ASP A 251 -6.12 -3.80 1.60
CA ASP A 251 -5.73 -3.53 0.21
C ASP A 251 -6.72 -4.19 -0.77
N SER A 252 -7.07 -5.45 -0.52
CA SER A 252 -8.06 -6.18 -1.32
C SER A 252 -9.48 -5.62 -1.14
N THR A 253 -9.84 -5.16 0.06
CA THR A 253 -11.15 -4.54 0.32
C THR A 253 -11.28 -3.19 -0.39
N ALA A 254 -10.22 -2.37 -0.44
CA ALA A 254 -10.25 -1.12 -1.18
C ALA A 254 -10.36 -1.35 -2.70
N ALA A 255 -9.66 -2.35 -3.25
CA ALA A 255 -9.83 -2.74 -4.64
C ALA A 255 -11.26 -3.21 -4.95
N LEU A 256 -11.86 -3.99 -4.07
CA LEU A 256 -13.26 -4.42 -4.17
C LEU A 256 -14.22 -3.23 -4.19
N LEU A 257 -14.07 -2.30 -3.25
CA LEU A 257 -14.92 -1.09 -3.17
C LEU A 257 -14.80 -0.24 -4.43
N LEU A 258 -13.57 -0.02 -4.94
CA LEU A 258 -13.34 0.74 -6.17
C LEU A 258 -13.98 0.05 -7.39
N ALA A 259 -13.90 -1.28 -7.49
CA ALA A 259 -14.55 -2.03 -8.55
C ALA A 259 -16.08 -1.90 -8.48
N LEU A 260 -16.67 -2.06 -7.30
CA LEU A 260 -18.12 -1.90 -7.09
C LEU A 260 -18.61 -0.52 -7.53
N LYS A 261 -17.88 0.56 -7.22
CA LYS A 261 -18.21 1.93 -7.65
C LYS A 261 -18.19 2.13 -9.17
N VAL A 262 -17.42 1.33 -9.92
CA VAL A 262 -17.28 1.48 -11.38
C VAL A 262 -18.20 0.55 -12.16
N PHE A 263 -18.31 -0.70 -11.74
CA PHE A 263 -18.95 -1.78 -12.49
C PHE A 263 -20.30 -2.23 -11.89
N GLY A 264 -20.60 -1.84 -10.64
CA GLY A 264 -21.79 -2.26 -9.92
C GLY A 264 -21.71 -3.69 -9.37
N SER A 265 -22.53 -3.99 -8.36
CA SER A 265 -22.51 -5.30 -7.67
C SER A 265 -22.93 -6.47 -8.55
N LYS A 266 -23.77 -6.24 -9.58
CA LYS A 266 -24.24 -7.30 -10.49
C LYS A 266 -23.13 -7.91 -11.35
N LYS A 267 -22.13 -7.10 -11.72
CA LYS A 267 -21.02 -7.50 -12.61
C LYS A 267 -19.79 -7.97 -11.84
N VAL A 268 -19.73 -7.64 -10.55
CA VAL A 268 -18.59 -7.87 -9.66
C VAL A 268 -18.81 -9.14 -8.84
N THR A 269 -17.88 -10.08 -8.96
CA THR A 269 -17.78 -11.24 -8.06
C THR A 269 -16.46 -11.20 -7.31
N ALA A 270 -16.52 -11.23 -5.98
CA ALA A 270 -15.34 -11.41 -5.15
C ALA A 270 -15.04 -12.90 -4.98
N ILE A 271 -13.77 -13.30 -5.09
CA ILE A 271 -13.32 -14.67 -4.76
C ILE A 271 -12.65 -14.63 -3.40
N TYR A 272 -13.21 -15.35 -2.43
CA TYR A 272 -12.59 -15.53 -1.11
C TYR A 272 -11.96 -16.93 -1.03
N ALA A 273 -10.63 -16.98 -1.00
CA ALA A 273 -9.89 -18.23 -0.88
C ALA A 273 -9.67 -18.58 0.60
N ASN A 274 -10.59 -19.36 1.18
CA ASN A 274 -10.52 -19.84 2.54
C ASN A 274 -9.46 -20.94 2.66
N THR A 275 -8.38 -20.66 3.37
CA THR A 275 -7.28 -21.60 3.52
C THR A 275 -7.53 -22.74 4.51
N GLY A 276 -8.58 -22.64 5.32
CA GLY A 276 -8.81 -23.49 6.49
C GLY A 276 -7.95 -23.10 7.71
N LEU A 277 -7.19 -22.00 7.61
CA LEU A 277 -6.26 -21.50 8.64
C LEU A 277 -6.33 -19.97 8.76
N GLU A 278 -7.48 -19.40 8.41
CA GLU A 278 -7.75 -17.96 8.55
C GLU A 278 -7.95 -17.60 10.03
N PHE A 279 -7.61 -16.37 10.42
CA PHE A 279 -7.98 -15.91 11.76
C PHE A 279 -9.51 -15.91 11.90
N PRO A 280 -10.08 -16.37 13.04
CA PRO A 280 -11.54 -16.31 13.27
C PRO A 280 -12.13 -14.92 13.02
N TRP A 281 -11.46 -13.87 13.52
CA TRP A 281 -11.85 -12.47 13.30
C TRP A 281 -11.86 -12.07 11.81
N THR A 282 -11.02 -12.71 10.98
CA THR A 282 -11.01 -12.46 9.53
C THR A 282 -12.22 -13.09 8.86
N LEU A 283 -12.68 -14.26 9.32
CA LEU A 283 -13.90 -14.89 8.81
C LEU A 283 -15.14 -14.02 9.13
N GLU A 284 -15.26 -13.57 10.37
CA GLU A 284 -16.32 -12.65 10.81
C GLU A 284 -16.29 -11.33 10.03
N TYR A 285 -15.08 -10.77 9.83
CA TYR A 285 -14.88 -9.57 9.03
C TYR A 285 -15.37 -9.75 7.58
N VAL A 286 -15.00 -10.87 6.95
CA VAL A 286 -15.40 -11.19 5.57
C VAL A 286 -16.93 -11.29 5.47
N GLU A 287 -17.58 -11.96 6.41
CA GLU A 287 -19.04 -12.05 6.43
C GLU A 287 -19.69 -10.66 6.59
N LYS A 288 -19.21 -9.86 7.55
CA LYS A 288 -19.71 -8.51 7.81
C LYS A 288 -19.58 -7.60 6.58
N VAL A 289 -18.42 -7.58 5.93
CA VAL A 289 -18.17 -6.75 4.74
C VAL A 289 -18.95 -7.25 3.53
N THR A 290 -19.16 -8.56 3.40
CA THR A 290 -20.01 -9.14 2.35
C THR A 290 -21.43 -8.59 2.44
N LYS A 291 -22.03 -8.62 3.64
CA LYS A 291 -23.37 -8.07 3.89
C LYS A 291 -23.41 -6.55 3.66
N LEU A 292 -22.41 -5.82 4.18
CA LEU A 292 -22.33 -4.36 4.06
C LEU A 292 -22.25 -3.89 2.60
N LEU A 293 -21.46 -4.57 1.77
CA LEU A 293 -21.26 -4.21 0.37
C LEU A 293 -22.30 -4.81 -0.58
N ASN A 294 -23.16 -5.71 -0.09
CA ASN A 294 -24.12 -6.48 -0.89
C ASN A 294 -23.49 -7.03 -2.19
N VAL A 295 -22.36 -7.73 -2.02
CA VAL A 295 -21.54 -8.25 -3.13
C VAL A 295 -21.60 -9.76 -3.18
N LYS A 296 -21.60 -10.32 -4.40
CA LYS A 296 -21.49 -11.77 -4.60
C LYS A 296 -20.08 -12.22 -4.22
N VAL A 297 -20.00 -13.18 -3.29
CA VAL A 297 -18.74 -13.81 -2.88
C VAL A 297 -18.76 -15.28 -3.28
N TYR A 298 -17.78 -15.69 -4.08
CA TYR A 298 -17.49 -17.09 -4.38
C TYR A 298 -16.37 -17.57 -3.47
N THR A 299 -16.71 -18.42 -2.51
CA THR A 299 -15.74 -18.96 -1.56
C THR A 299 -15.17 -20.26 -2.10
N VAL A 300 -13.84 -20.31 -2.25
CA VAL A 300 -13.11 -21.53 -2.58
C VAL A 300 -12.33 -22.01 -1.36
N TYR A 301 -12.46 -23.29 -1.04
CA TYR A 301 -11.68 -23.91 0.03
C TYR A 301 -10.34 -24.43 -0.51
N VAL A 302 -9.24 -24.06 0.14
CA VAL A 302 -7.86 -24.40 -0.31
C VAL A 302 -7.30 -25.62 0.42
N GLY A 303 -7.76 -25.92 1.64
CA GLY A 303 -7.36 -27.13 2.37
C GLY A 303 -5.93 -27.15 2.93
N LEU A 304 -5.36 -26.00 3.35
CA LEU A 304 -3.99 -25.98 3.89
C LEU A 304 -3.85 -26.77 5.20
N ASN A 305 -4.87 -26.71 6.05
CA ASN A 305 -4.97 -27.51 7.27
C ASN A 305 -4.94 -29.02 7.00
N GLU A 306 -5.53 -29.47 5.90
CA GLU A 306 -5.52 -30.90 5.50
C GLU A 306 -4.13 -31.35 5.09
N GLU A 307 -3.41 -30.54 4.30
CA GLU A 307 -2.03 -30.83 3.91
C GLU A 307 -1.11 -30.95 5.14
N LEU A 308 -1.32 -30.12 6.16
CA LEU A 308 -0.61 -30.23 7.43
C LEU A 308 -0.97 -31.51 8.20
N ARG A 309 -2.26 -31.89 8.24
CA ARG A 309 -2.69 -33.17 8.85
C ARG A 309 -2.12 -34.39 8.13
N ARG A 310 -1.87 -34.30 6.83
CA ARG A 310 -1.17 -35.32 6.02
C ARG A 310 0.34 -35.38 6.25
N GLY A 311 0.88 -34.58 7.17
CA GLY A 311 2.29 -34.60 7.55
C GLY A 311 3.18 -33.61 6.80
N ARG A 312 2.62 -32.68 6.00
CA ARG A 312 3.43 -31.60 5.43
C ARG A 312 3.90 -30.66 6.53
N SER A 313 5.14 -30.17 6.44
CA SER A 313 5.69 -29.20 7.38
C SER A 313 5.02 -27.82 7.28
N LEU A 314 5.07 -27.08 8.40
CA LEU A 314 4.62 -25.69 8.44
C LEU A 314 5.31 -24.86 7.35
N PRO A 315 4.58 -23.97 6.67
CA PRO A 315 5.16 -23.12 5.63
C PRO A 315 6.23 -22.20 6.20
N THR A 316 7.30 -21.99 5.44
CA THR A 316 8.42 -21.10 5.81
C THR A 316 8.63 -20.03 4.73
N HIS A 317 9.53 -19.08 4.98
CA HIS A 317 9.92 -18.11 3.94
C HIS A 317 10.51 -18.78 2.70
N SER A 318 11.29 -19.85 2.88
CA SER A 318 11.94 -20.62 1.82
C SER A 318 11.03 -21.66 1.17
N ASN A 319 10.04 -22.20 1.89
CA ASN A 319 9.09 -23.18 1.39
C ASN A 319 7.64 -22.69 1.54
N ARG A 320 7.16 -21.99 0.50
CA ARG A 320 5.82 -21.38 0.44
C ARG A 320 4.83 -22.21 -0.36
N TRP A 321 4.81 -23.53 -0.17
CA TRP A 321 3.85 -24.44 -0.81
C TRP A 321 2.39 -23.96 -0.69
N CYS A 322 2.05 -23.35 0.45
CA CYS A 322 0.73 -22.77 0.71
C CYS A 322 0.34 -21.65 -0.27
N THR A 323 1.31 -20.88 -0.76
CA THR A 323 1.06 -19.81 -1.74
C THR A 323 0.70 -20.40 -3.10
N GLY A 324 1.35 -21.49 -3.50
CA GLY A 324 1.04 -22.20 -4.75
C GLY A 324 -0.40 -22.73 -4.75
N LEU A 325 -0.80 -23.43 -3.69
CA LEU A 325 -2.18 -23.93 -3.55
C LEU A 325 -3.22 -22.82 -3.59
N LYS A 326 -2.96 -21.70 -2.89
CA LYS A 326 -3.86 -20.54 -2.89
C LYS A 326 -3.98 -19.91 -4.27
N ILE A 327 -2.87 -19.74 -5.00
CA ILE A 327 -2.89 -19.20 -6.37
C ILE A 327 -3.68 -20.13 -7.28
N ASN A 328 -3.40 -21.43 -7.25
CA ASN A 328 -4.09 -22.42 -8.08
C ASN A 328 -5.61 -22.45 -7.81
N ALA A 329 -6.03 -22.37 -6.55
CA ALA A 329 -7.44 -22.31 -6.18
C ALA A 329 -8.14 -21.04 -6.72
N ILE A 330 -7.47 -19.88 -6.62
CA ILE A 330 -7.98 -18.63 -7.17
C ILE A 330 -8.06 -18.69 -8.70
N GLU A 331 -7.03 -19.21 -9.37
CA GLU A 331 -7.01 -19.32 -10.83
C GLU A 331 -8.10 -20.26 -11.35
N LYS A 332 -8.35 -21.40 -10.69
CA LYS A 332 -9.48 -22.29 -11.00
C LYS A 332 -10.82 -21.56 -10.85
N ALA A 333 -11.04 -20.87 -9.73
CA ALA A 333 -12.26 -20.10 -9.50
C ALA A 333 -12.43 -18.96 -10.51
N VAL A 334 -11.35 -18.29 -10.92
CA VAL A 334 -11.38 -17.29 -12.01
C VAL A 334 -11.82 -17.94 -13.32
N ASN A 335 -11.29 -19.10 -13.67
CA ASN A 335 -11.65 -19.82 -14.90
C ASN A 335 -13.12 -20.27 -14.89
N GLU A 336 -13.62 -20.77 -13.76
CA GLU A 336 -15.01 -21.23 -13.59
C GLU A 336 -16.02 -20.09 -13.72
N LEU A 337 -15.66 -18.90 -13.23
CA LEU A 337 -16.55 -17.74 -13.21
C LEU A 337 -16.42 -16.85 -14.45
N ALA A 338 -15.36 -17.02 -15.25
CA ALA A 338 -15.08 -16.20 -16.42
C ALA A 338 -16.15 -16.41 -17.50
N GLN A 339 -16.82 -15.33 -17.88
CA GLN A 339 -17.71 -15.28 -19.02
C GLN A 339 -17.31 -14.10 -19.90
N GLY A 340 -16.91 -14.38 -21.15
CA GLY A 340 -16.37 -13.37 -22.06
C GLY A 340 -15.09 -12.71 -21.53
N ASN A 341 -14.91 -11.44 -21.87
CA ASN A 341 -13.78 -10.65 -21.43
C ASN A 341 -13.79 -10.51 -19.90
N THR A 342 -12.77 -11.03 -19.25
CA THR A 342 -12.67 -11.10 -17.79
C THR A 342 -11.63 -10.11 -17.27
N LEU A 343 -12.08 -9.17 -16.46
CA LEU A 343 -11.24 -8.21 -15.74
C LEU A 343 -11.01 -8.68 -14.31
N VAL A 344 -9.75 -8.98 -13.96
CA VAL A 344 -9.34 -9.33 -12.60
C VAL A 344 -8.74 -8.10 -11.92
N VAL A 345 -9.41 -7.60 -10.88
CA VAL A 345 -8.99 -6.40 -10.14
C VAL A 345 -8.29 -6.83 -8.84
N ILE A 346 -7.02 -6.48 -8.68
CA ILE A 346 -6.19 -6.91 -7.53
C ILE A 346 -5.78 -5.74 -6.62
N GLY A 347 -5.71 -6.01 -5.32
CA GLY A 347 -5.20 -5.07 -4.31
C GLY A 347 -3.67 -4.99 -4.23
N ASP A 348 -2.98 -4.89 -5.37
CA ASP A 348 -1.51 -4.83 -5.45
C ASP A 348 -1.01 -3.38 -5.32
N ARG A 349 -0.05 -3.13 -4.42
CA ARG A 349 0.59 -1.82 -4.21
C ARG A 349 2.09 -1.85 -4.47
N ASP A 350 2.62 -0.73 -4.92
CA ASP A 350 4.04 -0.53 -5.25
C ASP A 350 4.96 -0.82 -4.05
N ALA A 351 4.54 -0.40 -2.86
CA ALA A 351 5.33 -0.47 -1.62
C ALA A 351 5.34 -1.85 -0.92
N GLU A 352 4.66 -2.87 -1.45
CA GLU A 352 4.61 -4.18 -0.78
C GLU A 352 5.91 -4.98 -0.90
N SER A 353 6.58 -4.88 -2.05
CA SER A 353 7.90 -5.49 -2.33
C SER A 353 8.43 -4.96 -3.64
N GLU A 354 9.73 -5.10 -3.87
CA GLU A 354 10.36 -4.72 -5.15
C GLU A 354 9.69 -5.41 -6.35
N ARG A 355 9.39 -6.72 -6.23
CA ARG A 355 8.69 -7.48 -7.28
C ARG A 355 7.32 -6.88 -7.59
N ARG A 356 6.59 -6.42 -6.57
CA ARG A 356 5.30 -5.74 -6.74
C ARG A 356 5.53 -4.40 -7.42
N GLY A 357 6.52 -3.61 -7.00
CA GLY A 357 6.82 -2.31 -7.60
C GLY A 357 7.17 -2.33 -9.09
N ARG A 358 7.69 -3.45 -9.62
CA ARG A 358 7.97 -3.61 -11.06
C ARG A 358 6.75 -4.02 -11.89
N ARG A 359 5.69 -4.55 -11.28
CA ARG A 359 4.51 -5.03 -12.01
C ARG A 359 3.70 -3.87 -12.60
N PRO A 360 3.30 -3.95 -13.89
CA PRO A 360 2.51 -2.91 -14.53
C PRO A 360 1.13 -2.76 -13.90
N LEU A 361 0.50 -1.61 -14.16
CA LEU A 361 -0.86 -1.28 -13.72
C LEU A 361 -1.93 -2.17 -14.34
N ALA A 362 -1.70 -2.60 -15.58
CA ALA A 362 -2.57 -3.47 -16.35
C ALA A 362 -1.71 -4.49 -17.12
N LYS A 363 -2.13 -5.75 -17.14
CA LYS A 363 -1.44 -6.80 -17.89
C LYS A 363 -2.44 -7.82 -18.43
N PHE A 364 -2.47 -7.99 -19.75
CA PHE A 364 -3.15 -9.14 -20.36
C PHE A 364 -2.39 -10.42 -20.01
N ILE A 365 -3.12 -11.40 -19.50
CA ILE A 365 -2.62 -12.75 -19.25
C ILE A 365 -3.15 -13.76 -20.27
N ALA A 366 -4.25 -13.41 -20.95
CA ALA A 366 -4.77 -14.04 -22.17
C ALA A 366 -5.46 -12.95 -23.01
N SER A 367 -5.90 -13.25 -24.23
CA SER A 367 -6.58 -12.29 -25.11
C SER A 367 -7.87 -11.70 -24.51
N ASP A 368 -8.58 -12.51 -23.74
CA ASP A 368 -9.84 -12.22 -23.07
C ASP A 368 -9.66 -11.93 -21.57
N ARG A 369 -8.43 -11.89 -21.06
CA ARG A 369 -8.17 -11.82 -19.62
C ARG A 369 -7.14 -10.78 -19.24
N LEU A 370 -7.60 -9.80 -18.46
CA LEU A 370 -6.83 -8.63 -18.07
C LEU A 370 -6.75 -8.51 -16.55
N ILE A 371 -5.54 -8.40 -16.00
CA ILE A 371 -5.32 -8.08 -14.58
C ILE A 371 -5.03 -6.58 -14.43
N VAL A 372 -5.67 -5.92 -13.47
CA VAL A 372 -5.45 -4.49 -13.16
C VAL A 372 -5.25 -4.22 -11.68
N ALA A 373 -4.40 -3.24 -11.34
CA ALA A 373 -4.06 -2.85 -9.98
C ALA A 373 -4.42 -1.36 -9.73
N PRO A 374 -5.67 -1.05 -9.34
CA PRO A 374 -6.15 0.33 -9.23
C PRO A 374 -5.53 1.11 -8.07
N ILE A 375 -5.05 0.42 -7.03
CA ILE A 375 -4.46 1.05 -5.84
C ILE A 375 -2.93 1.07 -5.88
N LYS A 376 -2.32 0.86 -7.05
CA LYS A 376 -0.87 0.66 -7.17
C LYS A 376 -0.03 1.73 -6.48
N LEU A 377 -0.43 2.99 -6.64
CA LEU A 377 0.28 4.16 -6.16
C LEU A 377 -0.13 4.61 -4.76
N TRP A 378 -0.95 3.82 -4.05
CA TRP A 378 -1.44 4.14 -2.72
C TRP A 378 -0.45 3.66 -1.65
N SER A 379 -0.33 4.39 -0.54
CA SER A 379 0.28 3.85 0.69
C SER A 379 -0.76 3.07 1.50
N ALA A 380 -0.29 2.31 2.49
CA ALA A 380 -1.18 1.67 3.44
C ALA A 380 -2.05 2.69 4.21
N ALA A 381 -1.51 3.87 4.53
CA ALA A 381 -2.25 4.98 5.15
C ALA A 381 -3.41 5.46 4.28
N HIS A 382 -3.19 5.67 2.98
CA HIS A 382 -4.26 6.04 2.03
C HIS A 382 -5.38 5.01 2.04
N VAL A 383 -5.03 3.72 2.01
CA VAL A 383 -6.02 2.63 2.03
C VAL A 383 -6.81 2.59 3.33
N GLN A 384 -6.14 2.70 4.49
CA GLN A 384 -6.80 2.73 5.79
C GLN A 384 -7.81 3.87 5.89
N LEU A 385 -7.37 5.10 5.57
CA LEU A 385 -8.23 6.27 5.66
C LEU A 385 -9.35 6.25 4.61
N TYR A 386 -9.10 5.75 3.41
CA TYR A 386 -10.13 5.64 2.37
C TYR A 386 -11.25 4.67 2.75
N LEU A 387 -10.93 3.50 3.33
CA LEU A 387 -11.95 2.57 3.79
C LEU A 387 -12.79 3.20 4.91
N THR A 388 -12.15 3.82 5.90
CA THR A 388 -12.84 4.52 6.99
C THR A 388 -13.71 5.67 6.47
N LEU A 389 -13.23 6.49 5.52
CA LEU A 389 -14.00 7.56 4.88
C LEU A 389 -15.27 7.05 4.20
N ASN A 390 -15.24 5.82 3.68
CA ASN A 390 -16.37 5.16 3.03
C ASN A 390 -17.19 4.29 3.98
N ASN A 391 -17.01 4.44 5.30
CA ASN A 391 -17.69 3.66 6.33
C ASN A 391 -17.49 2.14 6.18
N ILE A 392 -16.38 1.71 5.57
CA ILE A 392 -16.00 0.31 5.51
C ILE A 392 -15.05 0.03 6.67
N PRO A 393 -15.43 -0.85 7.62
CA PRO A 393 -14.55 -1.17 8.73
C PRO A 393 -13.26 -1.81 8.20
N LEU A 394 -12.17 -1.59 8.93
CA LEU A 394 -10.96 -2.38 8.77
C LEU A 394 -11.15 -3.73 9.46
N ASN A 395 -10.41 -4.74 9.01
CA ASN A 395 -10.31 -6.00 9.72
C ASN A 395 -9.82 -5.73 11.17
N PRO A 396 -10.46 -6.30 12.21
CA PRO A 396 -10.13 -6.03 13.61
C PRO A 396 -8.66 -6.28 13.98
N LEU A 397 -7.93 -7.13 13.24
CA LEU A 397 -6.50 -7.30 13.46
C LEU A 397 -5.70 -5.98 13.26
N TYR A 398 -6.16 -5.09 12.36
CA TYR A 398 -5.54 -3.78 12.18
C TYR A 398 -5.71 -2.85 13.39
N THR A 399 -6.74 -3.04 14.23
CA THR A 399 -6.99 -2.18 15.40
C THR A 399 -6.20 -2.60 16.64
N ILE A 400 -5.54 -3.76 16.58
CA ILE A 400 -4.60 -4.22 17.61
C ILE A 400 -3.14 -4.11 17.17
N GLY A 401 -2.89 -3.59 15.97
CA GLY A 401 -1.56 -3.21 15.49
C GLY A 401 -1.01 -4.03 14.33
N PHE A 402 -1.73 -5.04 13.81
CA PHE A 402 -1.28 -5.71 12.58
C PHE A 402 -1.25 -4.67 11.45
N TYR A 403 -0.23 -4.68 10.59
CA TYR A 403 -0.23 -3.87 9.37
C TYR A 403 -0.36 -4.71 8.09
N ARG A 404 -0.26 -6.04 8.24
CA ARG A 404 -0.51 -7.05 7.21
C ARG A 404 -1.26 -8.24 7.80
N ILE A 405 -2.17 -8.83 7.02
CA ILE A 405 -2.99 -9.97 7.44
C ILE A 405 -2.81 -11.12 6.45
N GLY A 406 -2.84 -12.34 6.96
CA GLY A 406 -2.88 -13.61 6.23
C GLY A 406 -3.44 -14.70 7.15
N CYS A 407 -3.09 -15.95 6.90
CA CYS A 407 -3.42 -17.06 7.80
C CYS A 407 -2.70 -16.92 9.15
N TYR A 408 -3.23 -17.49 10.23
CA TYR A 408 -2.62 -17.38 11.57
C TYR A 408 -1.33 -18.20 11.75
N ILE A 409 -0.98 -19.06 10.78
CA ILE A 409 0.33 -19.74 10.72
C ILE A 409 1.22 -19.25 9.56
N CYS A 410 0.90 -18.08 8.99
CA CYS A 410 1.59 -17.60 7.80
C CYS A 410 3.06 -17.27 8.13
N PRO A 411 4.05 -17.74 7.33
CA PRO A 411 5.44 -17.43 7.57
C PRO A 411 5.76 -15.94 7.45
N ALA A 412 4.91 -15.17 6.76
CA ALA A 412 5.08 -13.74 6.60
C ALA A 412 4.61 -12.91 7.81
N LEU A 413 4.05 -13.54 8.86
CA LEU A 413 3.83 -12.89 10.14
C LEU A 413 5.20 -12.66 10.79
N ARG A 414 5.49 -11.41 11.12
CA ARG A 414 6.79 -11.02 11.68
C ARG A 414 6.70 -10.99 13.20
N SER A 415 7.82 -10.74 13.88
CA SER A 415 7.86 -10.82 15.35
C SER A 415 6.82 -9.94 16.04
N TRP A 416 6.43 -8.81 15.45
CA TRP A 416 5.35 -7.94 15.95
C TRP A 416 3.98 -8.60 15.90
N GLU A 417 3.55 -9.15 14.76
CA GLU A 417 2.26 -9.85 14.70
C GLU A 417 2.24 -11.06 15.63
N VAL A 418 3.35 -11.81 15.71
CA VAL A 418 3.47 -12.96 16.60
C VAL A 418 3.43 -12.55 18.08
N TYR A 419 4.08 -11.43 18.44
CA TYR A 419 3.99 -10.84 19.77
C TYR A 419 2.53 -10.52 20.13
N LEU A 420 1.78 -9.88 19.23
CA LEU A 420 0.37 -9.56 19.46
C LEU A 420 -0.49 -10.83 19.60
N MET A 421 -0.26 -11.85 18.77
CA MET A 421 -0.93 -13.15 18.87
C MET A 421 -0.73 -13.83 20.22
N MET A 422 0.37 -13.54 20.92
CA MET A 422 0.71 -14.11 22.22
C MET A 422 0.28 -13.24 23.41
N ARG A 423 -0.13 -11.98 23.19
CA ARG A 423 -0.33 -10.97 24.24
C ARG A 423 -1.71 -10.32 24.25
N ASP A 424 -2.40 -10.22 23.12
CA ASP A 424 -3.79 -9.75 23.10
C ASP A 424 -4.71 -10.88 23.58
N SER A 425 -5.37 -10.68 24.72
CA SER A 425 -6.14 -11.71 25.40
C SER A 425 -7.30 -12.25 24.54
N GLU A 426 -8.02 -11.37 23.86
CA GLU A 426 -9.14 -11.77 22.99
C GLU A 426 -8.63 -12.56 21.77
N LEU A 427 -7.55 -12.10 21.14
CA LEU A 427 -6.94 -12.80 20.03
C LEU A 427 -6.39 -14.17 20.46
N VAL A 428 -5.65 -14.24 21.59
CA VAL A 428 -5.14 -15.50 22.16
C VAL A 428 -6.28 -16.48 22.39
N ASN A 429 -7.38 -16.04 23.01
CA ASN A 429 -8.53 -16.88 23.28
C ASN A 429 -9.16 -17.42 21.98
N SER A 430 -9.17 -16.62 20.90
CA SER A 430 -9.66 -17.07 19.59
C SER A 430 -8.73 -18.07 18.89
N LEU A 431 -7.44 -18.08 19.23
CA LEU A 431 -6.40 -18.86 18.56
C LEU A 431 -5.97 -20.12 19.30
N ILE A 432 -6.08 -20.17 20.63
CA ILE A 432 -5.47 -21.22 21.45
C ILE A 432 -5.99 -22.64 21.15
N SER A 433 -7.22 -22.74 20.66
CA SER A 433 -7.87 -23.98 20.21
C SER A 433 -7.73 -24.25 18.71
N GLN A 434 -7.19 -23.31 17.94
CA GLN A 434 -7.05 -23.45 16.50
C GLN A 434 -5.96 -24.48 16.15
N PRO A 435 -6.19 -25.36 15.15
CA PRO A 435 -5.20 -26.33 14.73
C PRO A 435 -3.87 -25.67 14.35
N PHE A 436 -2.75 -26.29 14.76
CA PHE A 436 -1.38 -25.84 14.43
C PHE A 436 -0.95 -24.49 15.01
N TYR A 437 -1.80 -23.78 15.75
CA TYR A 437 -1.41 -22.50 16.36
C TYR A 437 -0.24 -22.68 17.35
N ARG A 438 -0.33 -23.67 18.24
CA ARG A 438 0.73 -23.96 19.22
C ARG A 438 2.03 -24.38 18.54
N ASP A 439 1.94 -25.23 17.50
CA ASP A 439 3.11 -25.67 16.73
C ASP A 439 3.80 -24.49 16.05
N PHE A 440 3.01 -23.59 15.46
CA PHE A 440 3.51 -22.35 14.86
C PHE A 440 4.22 -21.47 15.89
N ILE A 441 3.60 -21.20 17.05
CA ILE A 441 4.24 -20.39 18.10
C ILE A 441 5.53 -21.04 18.61
N ASN A 442 5.56 -22.37 18.78
CA ASN A 442 6.76 -23.09 19.19
C ASN A 442 7.88 -22.99 18.16
N LEU A 443 7.56 -23.13 16.87
CA LEU A 443 8.51 -22.89 15.76
C LEU A 443 9.05 -21.46 15.75
N ARG A 444 8.19 -20.47 16.05
CA ARG A 444 8.63 -19.06 16.12
C ARG A 444 9.52 -18.80 17.32
N LYS A 445 9.25 -19.43 18.47
CA LYS A 445 10.09 -19.36 19.67
C LYS A 445 11.47 -19.98 19.46
N SER A 446 11.58 -21.10 18.75
CA SER A 446 12.89 -21.73 18.49
C SER A 446 13.80 -20.82 17.67
N LYS A 447 13.24 -20.14 16.66
CA LYS A 447 13.94 -19.14 15.84
C LYS A 447 14.38 -17.89 16.63
N ASN A 448 13.73 -17.58 17.75
CA ASN A 448 14.15 -16.46 18.61
C ASN A 448 15.48 -16.77 19.32
N LYS A 449 15.69 -18.03 19.70
CA LYS A 449 16.91 -18.48 20.40
C LYS A 449 18.14 -18.45 19.49
N GLU A 450 17.97 -18.67 18.19
CA GLU A 450 19.05 -18.61 17.19
C GLU A 450 19.55 -17.17 16.91
N LEU A 451 18.75 -16.16 17.25
CA LEU A 451 19.09 -14.74 17.06
C LEU A 451 19.77 -14.10 18.29
N THR A 452 19.87 -14.84 19.40
CA THR A 452 20.40 -14.37 20.69
C THR A 452 21.80 -14.94 21.03
N PHE A 453 22.51 -15.50 20.06
CA PHE A 453 23.91 -15.96 20.21
C PHE A 453 24.87 -15.16 19.33
#